data_AF-A0A660W2V5-F1
#
_entry.id   AF-A0A660W2V5-F1
#
_cell.length_a   1.000
_cell.length_b   1.000
_cell.length_c   1.000
_cell.angle_alpha   90.00
_cell.angle_beta   90.00
_cell.angle_gamma   90.00
#
_symmetry.space_group_name_H-M   'P 1'
#
loop_
_entity.id
_entity.type
_entity.pdbx_description
1 polymer ?
#
loop_
_entity_poly.entity_id
_entity_poly.type
_entity_poly.pdbx_seq_one_letter_code
_entity_poly.pdbx_strand_id
1 'polypeptide(L)'
;MLSIIATQSAQLIENARLREEGVTFIQIQKEIEMALSIQTNLLPAEKPELEGYSIAGKTIPSKIVGGDYFDFISLENNKLAVTLGDVSGKDLPAVLLMANLQATIRGLTLLDNSPATCLNQSNKLLYRSTDQYKFATLFYGIIDTDTNTFRYANAGHNRPLFFRKGNKYETLETAGLVLGVLDDYHFSENEINLNSGDLLLIYSDGVIDSL
;
A
#
# COMPACT_ATOMS: atom_id res chain seq x y z
N MET A 1 -2.56 46.81 43.96
CA MET A 1 -3.73 45.90 44.09
C MET A 1 -4.39 45.63 42.74
N LEU A 2 -4.80 46.66 41.97
CA LEU A 2 -5.40 46.48 40.63
C LEU A 2 -4.52 45.70 39.63
N SER A 3 -3.22 45.99 39.56
CA SER A 3 -2.30 45.29 38.66
C SER A 3 -2.18 43.79 38.97
N ILE A 4 -2.17 43.40 40.26
CA ILE A 4 -2.08 41.99 40.68
C ILE A 4 -3.34 41.24 40.27
N ILE A 5 -4.52 41.84 40.48
CA ILE A 5 -5.80 41.26 40.05
C ILE A 5 -5.86 41.13 38.53
N ALA A 6 -5.39 42.15 37.79
CA ALA A 6 -5.34 42.11 36.33
C ALA A 6 -4.44 40.97 35.82
N THR A 7 -3.25 40.79 36.39
CA THR A 7 -2.33 39.72 35.99
C THR A 7 -2.88 38.33 36.34
N GLN A 8 -3.47 38.14 37.53
CA GLN A 8 -4.08 36.87 37.90
C GLN A 8 -5.28 36.52 37.02
N SER A 9 -6.15 37.48 36.73
CA SER A 9 -7.29 37.28 35.82
C SER A 9 -6.83 36.95 34.40
N ALA A 10 -5.82 37.65 33.88
CA ALA A 10 -5.25 37.35 32.57
C ALA A 10 -4.67 35.92 32.51
N GLN A 11 -3.96 35.50 33.56
CA GLN A 11 -3.39 34.15 33.63
C GLN A 11 -4.46 33.06 33.75
N LEU A 12 -5.57 33.31 34.44
CA LEU A 12 -6.71 32.39 34.51
C LEU A 12 -7.41 32.24 33.16
N ILE A 13 -7.62 33.35 32.44
CA ILE A 13 -8.20 33.34 31.09
C ILE A 13 -7.29 32.57 30.13
N GLU A 14 -5.98 32.83 30.16
CA GLU A 14 -5.03 32.14 29.30
C GLU A 14 -4.94 30.64 29.63
N ASN A 15 -4.94 30.27 30.91
CA ASN A 15 -4.97 28.86 31.32
C ASN A 15 -6.26 28.16 30.93
N ALA A 16 -7.41 28.85 30.93
CA ALA A 16 -8.68 28.29 30.48
C ALA A 16 -8.64 28.04 28.96
N ARG A 17 -8.14 29.02 28.18
CA ARG A 17 -7.94 28.89 26.73
C ARG A 17 -7.01 27.72 26.38
N LEU A 18 -5.84 27.64 27.02
CA LEU A 18 -4.87 26.56 26.79
C LEU A 18 -5.43 25.17 27.14
N ARG A 19 -6.29 25.08 28.18
CA ARG A 19 -6.97 23.82 28.51
C ARG A 19 -7.98 23.41 27.44
N GLU A 20 -8.76 24.37 26.94
CA GLU A 20 -9.75 24.11 25.89
C GLU A 20 -9.07 23.67 24.58
N GLU A 21 -7.99 24.34 24.20
CA GLU A 21 -7.13 23.95 23.08
C GLU A 21 -6.52 22.55 23.30
N GLY A 22 -6.03 22.27 24.52
CA GLY A 22 -5.48 20.98 24.88
C GLY A 22 -6.50 19.84 24.79
N VAL A 23 -7.73 20.04 25.26
CA VAL A 23 -8.82 19.06 25.14
C VAL A 23 -9.16 18.81 23.68
N THR A 24 -9.29 19.86 22.88
CA THR A 24 -9.57 19.76 21.44
C THR A 24 -8.47 19.01 20.70
N PHE A 25 -7.20 19.31 21.01
CA PHE A 25 -6.05 18.62 20.43
C PHE A 25 -6.06 17.13 20.75
N ILE A 26 -6.33 16.75 22.02
CA ILE A 26 -6.42 15.35 22.43
C ILE A 26 -7.56 14.62 21.70
N GLN A 27 -8.69 15.29 21.50
CA GLN A 27 -9.84 14.72 20.79
C GLN A 27 -9.49 14.42 19.33
N ILE A 28 -8.86 15.38 18.63
CA ILE A 28 -8.41 15.21 17.24
C ILE A 28 -7.38 14.08 17.13
N GLN A 29 -6.43 14.00 18.07
CA GLN A 29 -5.43 12.92 18.09
C GLN A 29 -6.09 11.54 18.19
N LYS A 30 -7.09 11.39 19.06
CA LYS A 30 -7.84 10.12 19.18
C LYS A 30 -8.59 9.74 17.91
N GLU A 31 -9.17 10.71 17.20
CA GLU A 31 -9.87 10.46 15.94
C GLU A 31 -8.89 10.01 14.84
N ILE A 32 -7.71 10.62 14.78
CA ILE A 32 -6.63 10.21 13.87
C ILE A 32 -6.14 8.80 14.22
N GLU A 33 -5.86 8.51 15.48
CA GLU A 33 -5.44 7.17 15.93
C GLU A 33 -6.46 6.09 15.55
N MET A 34 -7.76 6.39 15.70
CA MET A 34 -8.83 5.49 15.31
C MET A 34 -8.82 5.24 13.79
N ALA A 35 -8.71 6.29 12.97
CA ALA A 35 -8.64 6.17 11.52
C ALA A 35 -7.42 5.32 11.06
N LEU A 36 -6.26 5.53 11.70
CA LEU A 36 -5.05 4.75 11.42
C LEU A 36 -5.16 3.29 11.84
N SER A 37 -5.87 3.01 12.94
CA SER A 37 -6.14 1.62 13.34
C SER A 37 -7.00 0.88 12.31
N ILE A 38 -7.99 1.56 11.71
CA ILE A 38 -8.81 1.01 10.63
C ILE A 38 -7.93 0.70 9.42
N GLN A 39 -7.06 1.64 9.00
CA GLN A 39 -6.14 1.42 7.89
C GLN A 39 -5.22 0.22 8.15
N THR A 40 -4.70 0.07 9.37
CA THR A 40 -3.80 -1.05 9.70
C THR A 40 -4.52 -2.40 9.56
N ASN A 41 -5.81 -2.44 9.90
CA ASN A 41 -6.66 -3.62 9.72
C ASN A 41 -7.03 -3.92 8.27
N LEU A 42 -6.70 -3.03 7.32
CA LEU A 42 -6.87 -3.28 5.89
C LEU A 42 -5.80 -4.25 5.33
N LEU A 43 -4.64 -4.34 6.00
CA LEU A 43 -3.57 -5.23 5.58
C LEU A 43 -3.88 -6.69 5.98
N PRO A 44 -3.38 -7.68 5.24
CA PRO A 44 -3.56 -9.08 5.57
C PRO A 44 -3.08 -9.41 6.98
N ALA A 45 -3.99 -9.90 7.82
CA ALA A 45 -3.66 -10.37 9.17
C ALA A 45 -3.08 -11.79 9.16
N GLU A 46 -3.46 -12.61 8.17
CA GLU A 46 -3.09 -14.01 8.06
C GLU A 46 -2.39 -14.28 6.73
N LYS A 47 -1.53 -15.30 6.74
CA LYS A 47 -0.92 -15.82 5.52
C LYS A 47 -2.01 -16.52 4.68
N PRO A 48 -2.02 -16.35 3.35
CA PRO A 48 -2.95 -17.08 2.51
C PRO A 48 -2.56 -18.56 2.47
N GLU A 49 -3.57 -19.43 2.37
CA GLU A 49 -3.37 -20.83 2.05
C GLU A 49 -3.54 -21.04 0.55
N LEU A 50 -2.51 -21.58 -0.10
CA LEU A 50 -2.54 -21.92 -1.52
C LEU A 50 -1.77 -23.24 -1.71
N GLU A 51 -2.44 -24.25 -2.24
CA GLU A 51 -1.88 -25.59 -2.36
C GLU A 51 -0.60 -25.57 -3.23
N GLY A 52 0.48 -26.17 -2.72
CA GLY A 52 1.77 -26.21 -3.41
C GLY A 52 2.65 -24.96 -3.23
N TYR A 53 2.15 -23.91 -2.56
CA TYR A 53 2.87 -22.64 -2.37
C TYR A 53 3.07 -22.32 -0.88
N SER A 54 4.26 -21.85 -0.54
CA SER A 54 4.55 -21.28 0.78
C SER A 54 4.62 -19.77 0.67
N ILE A 55 3.59 -19.08 1.16
CA ILE A 55 3.43 -17.64 1.01
C ILE A 55 3.50 -16.97 2.36
N ALA A 56 4.25 -15.87 2.43
CA ALA A 56 4.38 -15.05 3.62
C ALA A 56 4.55 -13.59 3.22
N GLY A 57 4.03 -12.69 4.05
CA GLY A 57 4.20 -11.25 3.92
C GLY A 57 4.38 -10.64 5.30
N LYS A 58 5.16 -9.55 5.38
CA LYS A 58 5.34 -8.79 6.61
C LYS A 58 5.58 -7.34 6.27
N THR A 59 4.90 -6.46 6.99
CA THR A 59 5.19 -5.02 7.01
C THR A 59 5.70 -4.63 8.39
N ILE A 60 6.64 -3.69 8.43
CA ILE A 60 7.13 -3.07 9.67
C ILE A 60 7.09 -1.55 9.45
N PRO A 61 6.04 -0.86 9.92
CA PRO A 61 5.93 0.59 9.76
C PRO A 61 7.05 1.34 10.47
N SER A 62 7.62 2.34 9.82
CA SER A 62 8.63 3.23 10.43
C SER A 62 8.02 4.37 11.26
N LYS A 63 6.74 4.68 11.05
CA LYS A 63 5.96 5.71 11.76
C LYS A 63 4.56 5.18 12.08
N ILE A 64 3.79 5.94 12.85
CA ILE A 64 2.35 5.70 13.13
C ILE A 64 1.55 5.63 11.81
N VAL A 65 2.06 6.26 10.74
CA VAL A 65 1.45 6.32 9.41
C VAL A 65 2.31 5.58 8.39
N GLY A 66 1.74 4.59 7.70
CA GLY A 66 2.36 3.86 6.59
C GLY A 66 1.68 4.18 5.26
N GLY A 67 2.50 4.42 4.23
CA GLY A 67 2.06 4.51 2.83
C GLY A 67 2.06 3.15 2.12
N ASP A 68 2.88 2.23 2.61
CA ASP A 68 3.01 0.89 2.08
C ASP A 68 1.68 0.11 2.16
N TYR A 69 1.37 -0.56 1.06
CA TYR A 69 0.22 -1.44 0.90
C TYR A 69 0.69 -2.79 0.41
N PHE A 70 0.29 -3.87 1.07
CA PHE A 70 0.38 -5.20 0.49
C PHE A 70 -0.91 -5.97 0.74
N ASP A 71 -1.26 -6.90 -0.14
CA ASP A 71 -2.45 -7.73 -0.01
C ASP A 71 -2.26 -9.12 -0.61
N PHE A 72 -3.06 -10.06 -0.12
CA PHE A 72 -3.25 -11.39 -0.66
C PHE A 72 -4.74 -11.60 -0.92
N ILE A 73 -5.13 -11.71 -2.18
CA ILE A 73 -6.53 -11.76 -2.59
C ILE A 73 -6.80 -13.12 -3.24
N SER A 74 -7.49 -14.00 -2.51
CA SER A 74 -7.92 -15.29 -3.04
C SER A 74 -8.94 -15.08 -4.17
N LEU A 75 -8.69 -15.75 -5.28
CA LEU A 75 -9.51 -15.72 -6.49
C LEU A 75 -10.12 -17.12 -6.73
N GLU A 76 -11.13 -17.18 -7.60
CA GLU A 76 -11.67 -18.46 -8.07
C GLU A 76 -10.63 -19.27 -8.84
N ASN A 77 -10.86 -20.59 -8.97
CA ASN A 77 -10.02 -21.50 -9.76
C ASN A 77 -8.57 -21.57 -9.28
N ASN A 78 -8.37 -21.70 -7.96
CA ASN A 78 -7.05 -21.85 -7.34
C ASN A 78 -6.07 -20.73 -7.72
N LYS A 79 -6.55 -19.49 -7.76
CA LYS A 79 -5.73 -18.32 -8.05
C LYS A 79 -5.53 -17.47 -6.82
N LEU A 80 -4.38 -16.81 -6.77
CA LEU A 80 -4.08 -15.85 -5.72
C LEU A 80 -3.47 -14.60 -6.33
N ALA A 81 -4.12 -13.46 -6.11
CA ALA A 81 -3.54 -12.16 -6.40
C ALA A 81 -2.63 -11.73 -5.24
N VAL A 82 -1.48 -11.20 -5.60
CA VAL A 82 -0.47 -10.66 -4.68
C VAL A 82 -0.13 -9.25 -5.12
N THR A 83 -0.09 -8.32 -4.17
CA THR A 83 0.20 -6.92 -4.47
C THR A 83 1.11 -6.30 -3.42
N LEU A 84 2.00 -5.41 -3.85
CA LEU A 84 2.81 -4.55 -3.00
C LEU A 84 2.95 -3.18 -3.65
N GLY A 85 2.67 -2.11 -2.93
CA GLY A 85 2.77 -0.75 -3.42
C GLY A 85 3.12 0.24 -2.31
N ASP A 86 3.45 1.45 -2.72
CA ASP A 86 3.68 2.58 -1.82
C ASP A 86 3.10 3.85 -2.45
N VAL A 87 2.47 4.68 -1.62
CA VAL A 87 1.82 5.92 -2.04
C VAL A 87 2.70 7.12 -1.72
N SER A 88 2.56 8.19 -2.50
CA SER A 88 3.36 9.39 -2.28
C SER A 88 2.95 10.16 -1.02
N GLY A 89 3.88 10.20 -0.07
CA GLY A 89 3.74 10.91 1.20
C GLY A 89 3.50 9.96 2.38
N LYS A 90 3.52 10.52 3.60
CA LYS A 90 3.30 9.78 4.86
C LYS A 90 2.36 10.56 5.79
N ASP A 91 1.50 11.37 5.19
CA ASP A 91 0.51 12.24 5.83
C ASP A 91 -0.89 11.59 5.79
N LEU A 92 -1.86 12.21 6.47
CA LEU A 92 -3.23 11.71 6.50
C LEU A 92 -3.85 11.56 5.09
N PRO A 93 -3.62 12.47 4.13
CA PRO A 93 -4.01 12.25 2.73
C PRO A 93 -3.40 10.99 2.09
N ALA A 94 -2.13 10.67 2.37
CA ALA A 94 -1.50 9.45 1.85
C ALA A 94 -2.17 8.18 2.40
N VAL A 95 -2.58 8.18 3.68
CA VAL A 95 -3.34 7.06 4.28
C VAL A 95 -4.65 6.81 3.56
N LEU A 96 -5.41 7.88 3.31
CA LEU A 96 -6.69 7.79 2.60
C LEU A 96 -6.48 7.30 1.17
N LEU A 97 -5.39 7.74 0.52
CA LEU A 97 -5.01 7.27 -0.80
C LEU A 97 -4.68 5.77 -0.81
N MET A 98 -3.92 5.31 0.19
CA MET A 98 -3.60 3.89 0.36
C MET A 98 -4.87 3.05 0.55
N ALA A 99 -5.81 3.50 1.40
CA ALA A 99 -7.10 2.82 1.60
C ALA A 99 -7.94 2.79 0.32
N ASN A 100 -7.96 3.88 -0.45
CA ASN A 100 -8.64 3.94 -1.75
C ASN A 100 -8.00 2.97 -2.76
N LEU A 101 -6.66 2.94 -2.83
CA LEU A 101 -5.93 2.03 -3.70
C LEU A 101 -6.22 0.56 -3.33
N GLN A 102 -6.22 0.24 -2.03
CA GLN A 102 -6.55 -1.09 -1.54
C GLN A 102 -7.97 -1.51 -1.94
N ALA A 103 -8.97 -0.67 -1.69
CA ALA A 103 -10.35 -0.93 -2.09
C ALA A 103 -10.49 -1.08 -3.62
N THR A 104 -9.80 -0.22 -4.38
CA THR A 104 -9.78 -0.26 -5.85
C THR A 104 -9.21 -1.58 -6.35
N ILE A 105 -8.04 -1.97 -5.86
CA ILE A 105 -7.37 -3.21 -6.29
C ILE A 105 -8.23 -4.42 -5.94
N ARG A 106 -8.78 -4.53 -4.71
CA ARG A 106 -9.66 -5.64 -4.36
C ARG A 106 -10.90 -5.70 -5.24
N GLY A 107 -11.52 -4.55 -5.53
CA GLY A 107 -12.69 -4.47 -6.41
C GLY A 107 -12.39 -4.91 -7.85
N LEU A 108 -11.30 -4.42 -8.43
CA LEU A 108 -10.93 -4.73 -9.82
C LEU A 108 -10.41 -6.16 -9.99
N THR A 109 -9.70 -6.68 -8.99
CA THR A 109 -9.18 -8.06 -8.95
C THR A 109 -10.32 -9.08 -9.07
N LEU A 110 -11.51 -8.77 -8.54
CA LEU A 110 -12.68 -9.64 -8.63
C LEU A 110 -13.38 -9.59 -10.01
N LEU A 111 -13.06 -8.60 -10.84
CA LEU A 111 -13.71 -8.40 -12.14
C LEU A 111 -12.89 -8.99 -13.30
N ASP A 112 -11.56 -8.90 -13.24
CA ASP A 112 -10.66 -9.39 -14.28
C ASP A 112 -9.37 -9.99 -13.67
N ASN A 113 -8.92 -11.09 -14.25
CA ASN A 113 -7.72 -11.85 -13.86
C ASN A 113 -6.47 -11.44 -14.67
N SER A 114 -6.48 -10.26 -15.30
CA SER A 114 -5.32 -9.66 -15.97
C SER A 114 -4.65 -8.58 -15.11
N PRO A 115 -3.38 -8.78 -14.72
CA PRO A 115 -2.57 -7.75 -14.08
C PRO A 115 -2.51 -6.42 -14.85
N ALA A 116 -2.35 -6.47 -16.17
CA ALA A 116 -2.32 -5.27 -17.00
C ALA A 116 -3.65 -4.52 -16.93
N THR A 117 -4.79 -5.20 -17.10
CA THR A 117 -6.12 -4.55 -16.99
C THR A 117 -6.32 -3.93 -15.61
N CYS A 118 -5.97 -4.65 -14.54
CA CYS A 118 -6.09 -4.16 -13.18
C CYS A 118 -5.31 -2.86 -12.96
N LEU A 119 -4.05 -2.79 -13.40
CA LEU A 119 -3.25 -1.58 -13.28
C LEU A 119 -3.76 -0.44 -14.17
N ASN A 120 -4.18 -0.72 -15.40
CA ASN A 120 -4.75 0.28 -16.31
C ASN A 120 -6.02 0.93 -15.74
N GLN A 121 -6.91 0.13 -15.16
CA GLN A 121 -8.13 0.62 -14.52
C GLN A 121 -7.83 1.35 -13.22
N SER A 122 -6.92 0.82 -12.40
CA SER A 122 -6.45 1.46 -11.17
C SER A 122 -5.84 2.83 -11.45
N ASN A 123 -5.01 2.95 -12.49
CA ASN A 123 -4.40 4.21 -12.91
C ASN A 123 -5.44 5.27 -13.25
N LYS A 124 -6.46 4.92 -14.05
CA LYS A 124 -7.55 5.84 -14.43
C LYS A 124 -8.35 6.30 -13.22
N LEU A 125 -8.63 5.39 -12.28
CA LEU A 125 -9.36 5.73 -11.05
C LEU A 125 -8.53 6.65 -10.15
N LEU A 126 -7.24 6.35 -9.98
CA LEU A 126 -6.33 7.17 -9.16
C LEU A 126 -6.17 8.57 -9.78
N TYR A 127 -5.84 8.65 -11.07
CA TYR A 127 -5.66 9.91 -11.79
C TYR A 127 -6.87 10.85 -11.68
N ARG A 128 -8.09 10.29 -11.69
CA ARG A 128 -9.34 11.07 -11.59
C ARG A 128 -9.74 11.44 -10.17
N SER A 129 -9.23 10.73 -9.17
CA SER A 129 -9.61 10.90 -7.77
C SER A 129 -8.58 11.65 -6.93
N THR A 130 -7.42 11.98 -7.50
CA THR A 130 -6.33 12.63 -6.79
C THR A 130 -5.76 13.86 -7.50
N ASP A 131 -5.13 14.75 -6.74
CA ASP A 131 -4.35 15.86 -7.29
C ASP A 131 -3.12 15.35 -8.05
N GLN A 132 -2.62 16.16 -8.99
CA GLN A 132 -1.47 15.86 -9.87
C GLN A 132 -0.14 15.53 -9.14
N TYR A 133 -0.06 15.76 -7.83
CA TYR A 133 1.13 15.47 -7.02
C TYR A 133 1.03 14.16 -6.23
N LYS A 134 -0.14 13.52 -6.26
CA LYS A 134 -0.39 12.25 -5.58
C LYS A 134 -0.28 11.11 -6.59
N PHE A 135 0.55 10.14 -6.26
CA PHE A 135 0.83 8.98 -7.10
C PHE A 135 1.09 7.76 -6.22
N ALA A 136 1.05 6.59 -6.83
CA ALA A 136 1.38 5.34 -6.14
C ALA A 136 2.25 4.45 -7.02
N THR A 137 3.24 3.82 -6.42
CA THR A 137 3.92 2.67 -7.00
C THR A 137 3.08 1.43 -6.70
N LEU A 138 2.99 0.48 -7.64
CA LEU A 138 2.31 -0.78 -7.39
C LEU A 138 2.89 -1.92 -8.22
N PHE A 139 3.27 -3.00 -7.56
CA PHE A 139 3.49 -4.29 -8.17
C PHE A 139 2.28 -5.17 -7.93
N TYR A 140 1.72 -5.76 -8.98
CA TYR A 140 0.54 -6.62 -8.91
C TYR A 140 0.76 -7.87 -9.75
N GLY A 141 0.44 -9.04 -9.19
CA GLY A 141 0.52 -10.29 -9.93
C GLY A 141 -0.45 -11.35 -9.44
N ILE A 142 -0.67 -12.36 -10.26
CA ILE A 142 -1.60 -13.46 -10.02
C ILE A 142 -0.84 -14.77 -10.21
N ILE A 143 -0.88 -15.59 -9.16
CA ILE A 143 -0.44 -16.98 -9.18
C ILE A 143 -1.62 -17.83 -9.67
N ASP A 144 -1.37 -18.69 -10.65
CA ASP A 144 -2.29 -19.70 -11.16
C ASP A 144 -1.70 -21.09 -10.86
N THR A 145 -2.31 -21.83 -9.94
CA THR A 145 -1.76 -23.14 -9.52
C THR A 145 -2.01 -24.24 -10.54
N ASP A 146 -3.02 -24.08 -11.41
CA ASP A 146 -3.36 -25.08 -12.41
C ASP A 146 -2.27 -25.12 -13.50
N THR A 147 -1.77 -23.93 -13.89
CA THR A 147 -0.67 -23.79 -14.86
C THR A 147 0.71 -23.64 -14.21
N ASN A 148 0.77 -23.41 -12.90
CA ASN A 148 1.98 -23.01 -12.18
C ASN A 148 2.68 -21.80 -12.81
N THR A 149 1.88 -20.80 -13.17
CA THR A 149 2.38 -19.55 -13.74
C THR A 149 2.12 -18.37 -12.82
N PHE A 150 2.97 -17.36 -12.94
CA PHE A 150 2.81 -16.07 -12.31
C PHE A 150 2.78 -14.98 -13.36
N ARG A 151 1.60 -14.39 -13.55
CA ARG A 151 1.43 -13.20 -14.40
C ARG A 151 1.54 -11.96 -13.53
N TYR A 152 2.24 -10.95 -14.00
CA TYR A 152 2.44 -9.74 -13.21
C TYR A 152 2.59 -8.50 -14.09
N ALA A 153 2.30 -7.36 -13.49
CA ALA A 153 2.53 -6.04 -14.05
C ALA A 153 3.11 -5.13 -12.95
N ASN A 154 3.86 -4.12 -13.37
CA ASN A 154 4.52 -3.21 -12.43
C ASN A 154 4.27 -1.76 -12.85
N ALA A 155 3.72 -0.96 -11.93
CA ALA A 155 3.52 0.47 -12.04
C ALA A 155 4.57 1.23 -11.21
N GLY A 156 5.83 1.17 -11.66
CA GLY A 156 6.93 1.94 -11.08
C GLY A 156 7.39 1.52 -9.68
N HIS A 157 6.97 0.35 -9.20
CA HIS A 157 7.44 -0.24 -7.95
C HIS A 157 8.76 -0.99 -8.14
N ASN A 158 9.43 -1.32 -7.04
CA ASN A 158 10.68 -2.07 -7.05
C ASN A 158 10.53 -3.39 -7.80
N ARG A 159 11.58 -3.75 -8.56
CA ARG A 159 11.60 -4.99 -9.35
C ARG A 159 11.76 -6.19 -8.40
N PRO A 160 10.82 -7.14 -8.39
CA PRO A 160 10.96 -8.35 -7.58
C PRO A 160 12.22 -9.14 -7.93
N LEU A 161 12.78 -9.81 -6.93
CA LEU A 161 13.86 -10.77 -7.12
C LEU A 161 13.27 -12.17 -7.28
N PHE A 162 13.62 -12.84 -8.37
CA PHE A 162 13.20 -14.21 -8.66
C PHE A 162 14.41 -15.15 -8.62
N PHE A 163 14.41 -16.07 -7.67
CA PHE A 163 15.46 -17.04 -7.46
C PHE A 163 15.00 -18.38 -8.03
N ARG A 164 15.66 -18.83 -9.10
CA ARG A 164 15.48 -20.20 -9.58
C ARG A 164 16.29 -21.17 -8.73
N LYS A 165 15.73 -22.35 -8.46
CA LYS A 165 16.43 -23.39 -7.68
C LYS A 165 17.85 -23.65 -8.23
N GLY A 166 18.86 -23.38 -7.40
CA GLY A 166 20.27 -23.66 -7.71
C GLY A 166 20.97 -22.67 -8.65
N ASN A 167 20.30 -21.58 -9.06
CA ASN A 167 20.86 -20.53 -9.92
C ASN A 167 21.03 -19.20 -9.18
N LYS A 168 21.69 -18.23 -9.84
CA LYS A 168 21.62 -16.82 -9.43
C LYS A 168 20.20 -16.28 -9.61
N TYR A 169 19.87 -15.21 -8.88
CA TYR A 169 18.60 -14.53 -9.02
C TYR A 169 18.53 -13.71 -10.32
N GLU A 170 17.33 -13.53 -10.83
CA GLU A 170 16.98 -12.56 -11.86
C GLU A 170 15.99 -11.53 -11.32
N THR A 171 15.99 -10.33 -11.87
CA THR A 171 14.98 -9.31 -11.55
C THR A 171 13.82 -9.42 -12.52
N LEU A 172 12.60 -9.40 -12.03
CA LEU A 172 11.41 -9.33 -12.89
C LEU A 172 11.27 -7.91 -13.44
N GLU A 173 11.80 -7.70 -14.65
CA GLU A 173 11.73 -6.41 -15.32
C GLU A 173 10.33 -6.17 -15.90
N THR A 174 9.82 -4.97 -15.68
CA THR A 174 8.66 -4.45 -16.40
C THR A 174 8.88 -2.95 -16.57
N ALA A 175 8.60 -2.44 -17.77
CA ALA A 175 8.46 -1.02 -17.95
C ALA A 175 7.16 -0.56 -17.28
N GLY A 176 7.20 0.56 -16.56
CA GLY A 176 6.02 1.04 -15.87
C GLY A 176 6.21 2.45 -15.35
N LEU A 177 5.18 3.27 -15.56
CA LEU A 177 5.02 4.54 -14.87
C LEU A 177 4.35 4.31 -13.52
N VAL A 178 4.53 5.22 -12.57
CA VAL A 178 3.70 5.21 -11.35
C VAL A 178 2.23 5.49 -11.68
N LEU A 179 1.32 4.98 -10.86
CA LEU A 179 -0.12 5.20 -10.99
C LEU A 179 -0.47 6.67 -10.67
N GLY A 180 -1.44 7.21 -11.38
CA GLY A 180 -2.07 8.51 -11.10
C GLY A 180 -1.37 9.72 -11.72
N VAL A 181 -0.28 9.55 -12.47
CA VAL A 181 0.46 10.67 -13.09
C VAL A 181 -0.01 10.99 -14.51
N LEU A 182 -0.32 9.99 -15.32
CA LEU A 182 -0.85 10.16 -16.68
C LEU A 182 -2.13 9.35 -16.85
N ASP A 183 -3.19 9.95 -17.40
CA ASP A 183 -4.46 9.26 -17.67
C ASP A 183 -4.28 8.15 -18.72
N ASP A 184 -3.55 8.46 -19.80
CA ASP A 184 -3.36 7.57 -20.96
C ASP A 184 -1.98 6.90 -20.93
N TYR A 185 -1.81 5.97 -20.00
CA TYR A 185 -0.67 5.06 -19.96
C TYR A 185 -1.15 3.62 -19.98
N HIS A 186 -0.51 2.79 -20.82
CA HIS A 186 -0.86 1.39 -20.98
C HIS A 186 0.20 0.50 -20.30
N PHE A 187 -0.18 -0.11 -19.19
CA PHE A 187 0.61 -1.13 -18.50
C PHE A 187 0.57 -2.44 -19.28
N SER A 188 1.73 -3.08 -19.42
CA SER A 188 1.87 -4.43 -19.94
C SER A 188 2.08 -5.41 -18.79
N GLU A 189 1.71 -6.67 -19.03
CA GLU A 189 2.00 -7.77 -18.12
C GLU A 189 3.00 -8.74 -18.74
N ASN A 190 3.75 -9.41 -17.86
CA ASN A 190 4.66 -10.50 -18.19
C ASN A 190 4.23 -11.77 -17.47
N GLU A 191 4.70 -12.92 -17.94
CA GLU A 191 4.44 -14.22 -17.32
C GLU A 191 5.76 -14.97 -17.07
N ILE A 192 5.84 -15.66 -15.94
CA ILE A 192 6.89 -16.62 -15.64
C ILE A 192 6.29 -17.95 -15.16
N ASN A 193 7.02 -19.04 -15.37
CA ASN A 193 6.71 -20.34 -14.77
C ASN A 193 7.33 -20.43 -13.38
N LEU A 194 6.56 -20.92 -12.41
CA LEU A 194 7.01 -21.20 -11.05
C LEU A 194 7.26 -22.71 -10.90
N ASN A 195 8.49 -23.09 -10.57
CA ASN A 195 8.85 -24.49 -10.32
C ASN A 195 9.08 -24.74 -8.84
N SER A 196 9.02 -26.02 -8.45
CA SER A 196 9.32 -26.41 -7.07
C SER A 196 10.73 -26.00 -6.65
N GLY A 197 10.81 -25.19 -5.59
CA GLY A 197 12.04 -24.64 -5.05
C GLY A 197 12.45 -23.28 -5.60
N ASP A 198 11.67 -22.70 -6.52
CA ASP A 198 11.81 -21.30 -6.90
C ASP A 198 11.29 -20.38 -5.78
N LEU A 199 11.86 -19.18 -5.66
CA LEU A 199 11.48 -18.18 -4.66
C LEU A 199 11.28 -16.82 -5.34
N LEU A 200 10.13 -16.19 -5.09
CA LEU A 200 9.84 -14.82 -5.49
C LEU A 200 9.86 -13.92 -4.25
N LEU A 201 10.67 -12.87 -4.29
CA LEU A 201 10.75 -11.85 -3.25
C LEU A 201 10.29 -10.49 -3.82
N ILE A 202 9.21 -9.97 -3.25
CA ILE A 202 8.66 -8.65 -3.53
C ILE A 202 8.93 -7.79 -2.29
N TYR A 203 9.45 -6.57 -2.47
CA TYR A 203 9.93 -5.74 -1.37
C TYR A 203 9.75 -4.25 -1.69
N SER A 204 9.49 -3.43 -0.66
CA SER A 204 9.49 -1.98 -0.76
C SER A 204 10.90 -1.41 -0.51
N ASP A 205 11.08 -0.13 -0.82
CA ASP A 205 12.34 0.61 -0.66
C ASP A 205 12.86 0.64 0.79
N GLY A 206 11.96 0.57 1.78
CA GLY A 206 12.33 0.47 3.20
C GLY A 206 13.25 -0.71 3.55
N VAL A 207 13.25 -1.78 2.73
CA VAL A 207 14.19 -2.91 2.90
C VAL A 207 15.58 -2.56 2.39
N ILE A 208 15.70 -1.80 1.30
CA ILE A 208 17.00 -1.40 0.73
C ILE A 208 17.65 -0.35 1.64
N ASP A 209 16.89 0.61 2.14
CA ASP A 209 17.41 1.70 2.98
C ASP A 209 17.91 1.25 4.37
N SER A 210 17.56 0.02 4.79
CA SER A 210 17.96 -0.54 6.08
C SER A 210 19.12 -1.53 6.02
N LEU A 211 19.66 -1.81 4.82
CA LEU A 211 20.83 -2.66 4.55
C LEU A 211 22.10 -1.82 4.39
#